data_AF-A0A226NN41-F1
#
_entry.id   AF-A0A226NN41-F1
#
_cell.length_a   1.000
_cell.length_b   1.000
_cell.length_c   1.000
_cell.angle_alpha   90.00
_cell.angle_beta   90.00
_cell.angle_gamma   90.00
#
_symmetry.space_group_name_H-M   'P 1'
#
loop_
_entity.id
_entity.type
_entity.pdbx_description
1 polymer ?
#
loop_
_entity_poly.entity_id
_entity_poly.type
_entity_poly.pdbx_seq_one_letter_code
_entity_poly.pdbx_strand_id
1 'polypeptide(L)'
;VRLKNLSMKTLAYNATFVGRDANDFSLPEGNTVIIAPKRETTVSVEFTSRFLHPAEAILLLISKRVGGIGGATLTFSLKSQIKHIEPAGEA
;
A
#
# COMPACT_ATOMS: atom_id res chain seq x y z
N VAL A 1 -1.03 -2.60 5.79
CA VAL A 1 -0.54 -3.98 5.54
C VAL A 1 0.75 -4.21 6.31
N ARG A 2 0.94 -5.35 6.98
CA ARG A 2 2.17 -5.66 7.73
C ARG A 2 3.11 -6.53 6.91
N LEU A 3 4.35 -6.09 6.72
CA LEU A 3 5.38 -6.77 5.95
C LEU A 3 6.52 -7.20 6.86
N LYS A 4 7.03 -8.41 6.66
CA LYS A 4 8.12 -8.96 7.46
C LYS A 4 9.31 -9.34 6.58
N ASN A 5 10.49 -8.85 6.93
CA ASN A 5 11.73 -9.24 6.29
C ASN A 5 12.36 -10.43 7.02
N LEU A 6 12.22 -11.62 6.42
CA LEU A 6 12.84 -12.84 6.95
C LEU A 6 14.30 -13.01 6.51
N SER A 7 14.79 -12.19 5.59
CA SER A 7 16.13 -12.29 5.05
C SER A 7 17.18 -11.68 6.00
N MET A 8 18.46 -11.92 5.69
CA MET A 8 19.61 -11.33 6.37
C MET A 8 20.04 -9.99 5.76
N LYS A 9 19.38 -9.50 4.70
CA LYS A 9 19.71 -8.22 4.04
C LYS A 9 18.54 -7.25 4.15
N THR A 10 18.82 -5.97 3.99
CA THR A 10 17.77 -4.94 3.90
C THR A 10 16.96 -5.16 2.63
N LEU A 11 15.63 -5.15 2.75
CA LEU A 11 14.72 -5.15 1.61
C LEU A 11 14.22 -3.73 1.37
N ALA A 12 14.19 -3.33 0.10
CA ALA A 12 13.63 -2.05 -0.31
C ALA A 12 12.62 -2.28 -1.43
N TYR A 13 11.44 -1.70 -1.31
CA TYR A 13 10.37 -1.78 -2.30
C TYR A 13 9.99 -0.39 -2.78
N ASN A 14 9.72 -0.27 -4.08
CA ASN A 14 8.92 0.82 -4.62
C ASN A 14 7.47 0.36 -4.68
N ALA A 15 6.59 1.18 -4.15
CA ALA A 15 5.17 0.99 -4.15
C ALA A 15 4.53 1.73 -5.33
N THR A 16 3.49 1.12 -5.89
CA THR A 16 2.69 1.71 -6.98
C THR A 16 1.28 1.16 -6.92
N PHE A 17 0.29 2.04 -7.08
CA PHE A 17 -1.09 1.65 -7.27
C PHE A 17 -1.37 1.46 -8.77
N VAL A 18 -2.05 0.37 -9.11
CA VAL A 18 -2.48 0.05 -10.48
C VAL A 18 -3.96 -0.31 -10.45
N GLY A 19 -4.72 0.17 -11.43
CA GLY A 19 -6.15 -0.11 -11.53
C GLY A 19 -6.94 1.14 -11.88
N ARG A 20 -8.24 0.96 -12.09
CA ARG A 20 -9.16 2.05 -12.46
C ARG A 20 -9.23 3.12 -11.38
N ASP A 21 -9.32 2.69 -10.13
CA ASP A 21 -9.54 3.59 -8.98
C ASP A 21 -8.24 3.85 -8.22
N ALA A 22 -7.07 3.61 -8.83
CA ALA A 22 -5.76 3.76 -8.19
C ALA A 22 -5.51 5.17 -7.62
N ASN A 23 -6.08 6.21 -8.27
CA ASN A 23 -5.96 7.60 -7.82
C ASN A 23 -6.74 7.90 -6.53
N ASP A 24 -7.62 6.99 -6.09
CA ASP A 24 -8.36 7.12 -4.84
C ASP A 24 -7.56 6.56 -3.66
N PHE A 25 -6.38 5.97 -3.90
CA PHE A 25 -5.51 5.42 -2.88
C PHE A 25 -4.18 6.17 -2.80
N SER A 26 -3.66 6.33 -1.59
CA SER A 26 -2.39 7.01 -1.33
C SER A 26 -1.57 6.30 -0.25
N LEU A 27 -0.28 6.62 -0.23
CA LEU A 27 0.66 6.20 0.81
C LEU A 27 1.15 7.45 1.53
N PRO A 28 0.66 7.74 2.74
CA PRO A 28 0.99 8.99 3.44
C PRO A 28 2.48 9.10 3.78
N GLU A 29 3.14 7.96 3.97
CA GLU A 29 4.57 7.86 4.30
C GLU A 29 5.48 7.84 3.06
N GLY A 30 4.90 8.00 1.86
CA GLY A 30 5.60 7.94 0.58
C GLY A 30 5.64 6.54 -0.04
N ASN A 31 6.21 6.46 -1.25
CA ASN A 31 6.15 5.25 -2.08
C ASN A 31 7.32 4.27 -1.88
N THR A 32 8.24 4.54 -0.96
CA THR A 32 9.41 3.67 -0.74
C THR A 32 9.30 3.01 0.62
N VAL A 33 9.35 1.68 0.65
CA VAL A 33 9.28 0.89 1.88
C VAL A 33 10.63 0.21 2.10
N ILE A 34 11.30 0.52 3.21
CA ILE A 34 12.58 -0.08 3.59
C ILE A 34 12.38 -0.92 4.84
N ILE A 35 12.83 -2.17 4.80
CA ILE A 35 12.72 -3.11 5.91
C ILE A 35 14.09 -3.69 6.22
N ALA A 36 14.63 -3.34 7.39
CA ALA A 36 15.90 -3.88 7.87
C ALA A 36 15.85 -5.42 8.05
N PRO A 37 17.00 -6.12 8.06
CA PRO A 37 17.05 -7.56 8.28
C PRO A 37 16.29 -7.98 9.53
N LYS A 38 15.51 -9.06 9.45
CA LYS A 38 14.77 -9.65 10.58
C LYS A 38 13.76 -8.69 11.26
N ARG A 39 13.42 -7.57 10.63
CA ARG A 39 12.41 -6.62 11.11
C ARG A 39 11.12 -6.73 10.32
N GLU A 40 10.11 -6.05 10.83
CA GLU A 40 8.82 -5.86 10.18
C GLU A 40 8.48 -4.37 10.12
N THR A 41 7.59 -4.02 9.21
CA THR A 41 7.03 -2.68 9.09
C THR A 41 5.56 -2.74 8.70
N THR A 42 4.84 -1.67 8.95
CA THR A 42 3.46 -1.49 8.50
C THR A 42 3.44 -0.46 7.39
N VAL A 43 2.80 -0.82 6.28
CA VAL A 43 2.50 0.10 5.18
C VAL A 43 1.07 0.61 5.36
N SER A 44 0.95 1.89 5.68
CA SER A 44 -0.32 2.60 5.78
C SER A 44 -0.84 2.89 4.36
N VAL A 45 -2.10 2.56 4.09
CA VAL A 45 -2.78 2.85 2.81
C VAL A 45 -4.00 3.68 3.15
N GLU A 46 -4.10 4.85 2.56
CA GLU A 46 -5.25 5.73 2.69
C GLU A 46 -6.15 5.59 1.47
N PHE A 47 -7.45 5.77 1.69
CA PHE A 47 -8.46 5.77 0.66
C PHE A 47 -9.28 7.05 0.76
N THR A 48 -9.33 7.81 -0.32
CA THR A 48 -10.17 9.01 -0.45
C THR A 48 -11.31 8.69 -1.39
N SER A 49 -12.53 8.58 -0.85
CA SER A 49 -13.71 8.37 -1.67
C SER A 49 -14.13 9.66 -2.38
N ARG A 50 -14.41 9.56 -3.69
CA ARG A 50 -15.06 10.63 -4.47
C ARG A 50 -16.56 10.40 -4.65
N PHE A 51 -17.02 9.16 -4.55
CA PHE A 51 -18.38 8.75 -4.87
C PHE A 51 -18.82 7.55 -4.02
N LEU A 52 -20.13 7.33 -3.92
CA LEU A 52 -20.75 6.19 -3.24
C LEU A 52 -20.74 4.90 -4.09
N HIS A 53 -19.60 4.56 -4.71
CA HIS A 53 -19.42 3.28 -5.37
C HIS A 53 -18.18 2.56 -4.82
N PRO A 54 -18.15 1.21 -4.90
CA PRO A 54 -16.93 0.47 -4.60
C PRO A 54 -15.76 0.96 -5.45
N ALA A 55 -14.57 1.01 -4.86
CA ALA A 55 -13.32 1.34 -5.52
C ALA A 55 -12.37 0.15 -5.44
N GLU A 56 -11.74 -0.20 -6.56
CA GLU A 56 -10.82 -1.32 -6.67
C GLU A 56 -9.48 -0.90 -7.28
N ALA A 57 -8.40 -1.35 -6.65
CA ALA A 57 -7.03 -1.11 -7.09
C ALA A 57 -6.11 -2.25 -6.65
N ILE A 58 -4.88 -2.25 -7.16
CA ILE A 58 -3.82 -3.16 -6.79
C ILE A 58 -2.65 -2.34 -6.27
N LEU A 59 -2.16 -2.66 -5.06
CA LEU A 59 -0.89 -2.16 -4.57
C LEU A 59 0.22 -3.16 -4.95
N LEU A 60 1.14 -2.71 -5.82
CA LEU A 60 2.35 -3.43 -6.18
C LEU A 60 3.52 -2.91 -5.35
N LEU A 61 4.27 -3.81 -4.72
CA LEU A 61 5.56 -3.53 -4.10
C LEU A 61 6.64 -4.24 -4.90
N ILE A 62 7.36 -3.47 -5.72
CA ILE A 62 8.41 -3.97 -6.61
C ILE A 62 9.74 -3.82 -5.89
N SER A 63 10.43 -4.92 -5.59
CA SER A 63 11.71 -4.85 -4.89
C SER A 63 12.77 -4.14 -5.74
N LYS A 64 13.49 -3.19 -5.14
CA LYS A 64 14.76 -2.70 -5.68
C LYS A 64 15.84 -3.73 -5.41
N ARG A 65 16.72 -3.98 -6.39
CA ARG A 65 17.93 -4.77 -6.15
C ARG A 65 18.89 -3.96 -5.28
N VAL A 66 18.86 -4.18 -3.98
CA VAL A 66 19.89 -3.67 -3.06
C VAL A 66 20.76 -4.86 -2.66
N GLY A 67 22.03 -4.87 -3.08
CA GLY A 67 22.98 -5.92 -2.69
C GLY A 67 22.72 -7.33 -3.28
N GLY A 68 22.17 -7.42 -4.50
CA GLY A 68 22.12 -8.67 -5.27
C GLY A 68 20.97 -9.64 -4.93
N ILE A 69 20.01 -9.26 -4.09
CA ILE A 69 18.76 -10.04 -3.95
C ILE A 69 17.83 -9.72 -5.11
N GLY A 70 17.45 -10.77 -5.86
CA GLY A 70 16.41 -10.70 -6.87
C GLY A 70 15.02 -10.61 -6.22
N GLY A 71 14.37 -9.46 -6.40
CA GLY A 71 13.22 -9.40 -7.31
C GLY A 71 11.87 -9.95 -6.85
N ALA A 72 11.56 -10.08 -5.57
CA ALA A 72 10.20 -10.46 -5.18
C ALA A 72 9.26 -9.26 -5.35
N THR A 73 8.30 -9.35 -6.26
CA THR A 73 7.16 -8.41 -6.32
C THR A 73 6.06 -8.93 -5.40
N LEU A 74 5.56 -8.08 -4.52
CA LEU A 74 4.37 -8.37 -3.73
C LEU A 74 3.19 -7.62 -4.31
N THR A 75 2.03 -8.27 -4.30
CA THR A 75 0.79 -7.72 -4.87
C THR A 75 -0.32 -7.84 -3.84
N PHE A 76 -1.02 -6.74 -3.60
CA PHE A 76 -2.18 -6.70 -2.70
C PHE A 76 -3.39 -6.18 -3.48
N SER A 77 -4.48 -6.95 -3.47
CA SER A 77 -5.76 -6.49 -4.00
C SER A 77 -6.43 -5.58 -2.97
N LEU A 78 -6.84 -4.40 -3.40
CA LEU A 78 -7.52 -3.40 -2.58
C LEU A 78 -8.95 -3.26 -3.05
N LYS A 79 -9.88 -3.35 -2.10
CA LYS A 79 -11.30 -3.10 -2.32
C LYS A 79 -11.83 -2.26 -1.18
N SER A 80 -12.38 -1.10 -1.51
CA SER A 80 -13.00 -0.20 -0.56
C SER A 80 -14.43 0.11 -0.96
N GLN A 81 -15.31 0.30 0.03
CA GLN A 81 -16.71 0.65 -0.20
C GLN A 81 -17.23 1.43 1.00
N ILE A 82 -17.77 2.63 0.75
CA ILE A 82 -18.56 3.35 1.75
C ILE A 82 -19.96 2.73 1.79
N LYS A 83 -20.36 2.26 2.97
CA LYS A 83 -21.69 1.66 3.19
C LYS A 83 -22.73 2.66 3.68
N HIS A 84 -22.30 3.64 4.47
CA HIS A 84 -23.16 4.65 5.06
C HIS A 84 -22.35 5.92 5.34
N ILE A 85 -22.98 7.09 5.19
CA ILE A 85 -22.43 8.39 5.57
C ILE A 85 -23.44 9.02 6.51
N GLU A 86 -23.03 9.29 7.75
CA GLU A 86 -23.81 10.07 8.70
C GLU A 86 -23.32 11.52 8.66
N PRO A 87 -24.19 12.48 8.32
CA PRO A 87 -23.84 13.89 8.43
C PRO A 87 -23.58 14.23 9.89
N ALA A 88 -22.40 14.78 10.19
CA ALA A 88 -22.22 15.49 11.44
C ALA A 88 -23.09 16.76 11.33
N GLY A 89 -24.24 16.79 12.03
CA GLY A 89 -25.16 17.92 11.98
C GLY A 89 -24.43 19.25 12.24
N GLU A 90 -24.88 20.31 11.59
CA GLU A 90 -24.37 21.67 11.86
C GLU A 90 -24.67 22.04 13.32
N ALA A 91 -23.65 22.59 14.01
CA ALA A 91 -23.75 23.12 15.37
C ALA A 91 -24.36 24.51 15.40
#